data_AF-A0AAD7QEG9-F1
#
_entry.id   AF-A0AAD7QEG9-F1
#
_cell.length_a   1.000
_cell.length_b   1.000
_cell.length_c   1.000
_cell.angle_alpha   90.00
_cell.angle_beta   90.00
_cell.angle_gamma   90.00
#
_symmetry.space_group_name_H-M   'P 1'
#
loop_
_entity.id
_entity.type
_entity.pdbx_description
1 polymer ?
#
loop_
_entity_poly.entity_id
_entity_poly.type
_entity_poly.pdbx_seq_one_letter_code
_entity_poly.pdbx_strand_id
1 'polypeptide(L)'
;MNSSTRLDSAVFHLTPTRTRCDLFITANAKKEKIASGLLDPFLSHLKTAQDQMAKGGYSIILELQHGSDATWFTRGTVKRFVRFVSTPEILERVYTIESEISQIEEAIAIQGNNSIGTSVVESQVKSVERTEVGRLVLDTNEEKALVLYKPDAHSPEANGSTTPEGNSKVQLLKVLETRKSVLQKEQGMAFARAVAAGFDIEHIPPLMSFGECFGAFRLMDACKRFMELWKQKHETGQWIEIEAAEAMYTRSDLSVVNASGITLANVTSISHSELGLRK
;
A
#
# COMPACT_ATOMS: atom_id res chain seq x y z
N MET A 1 2.70 19.57 -24.60
CA MET A 1 1.25 19.82 -24.46
C MET A 1 0.93 20.03 -22.99
N ASN A 2 -0.18 20.69 -22.64
CA ASN A 2 -0.58 20.89 -21.24
C ASN A 2 -1.10 19.59 -20.62
N SER A 3 -1.15 19.50 -19.29
CA SER A 3 -1.62 18.29 -18.59
C SER A 3 -3.09 17.99 -18.88
N SER A 4 -3.94 19.02 -18.96
CA SER A 4 -5.37 18.93 -19.24
C SER A 4 -5.72 18.78 -20.73
N THR A 5 -4.72 18.72 -21.62
CA THR A 5 -4.98 18.54 -23.05
C THR A 5 -5.62 17.17 -23.29
N ARG A 6 -6.85 17.17 -23.83
CA ARG A 6 -7.57 15.97 -24.27
C ARG A 6 -6.83 15.31 -25.42
N LEU A 7 -6.78 13.99 -25.41
CA LEU A 7 -6.05 13.21 -26.40
C LEU A 7 -7.02 12.61 -27.43
N ASP A 8 -6.58 12.59 -28.68
CA ASP A 8 -7.23 11.84 -29.75
C ASP A 8 -6.88 10.36 -29.60
N SER A 9 -5.60 10.06 -29.31
CA SER A 9 -5.08 8.70 -29.13
C SER A 9 -3.80 8.64 -28.32
N ALA A 10 -3.51 7.46 -27.76
CA ALA A 10 -2.19 7.10 -27.24
C ALA A 10 -1.73 5.79 -27.88
N VAL A 11 -0.51 5.78 -28.45
CA VAL A 11 -0.01 4.66 -29.25
C VAL A 11 1.35 4.23 -28.75
N PHE A 12 1.48 2.95 -28.41
CA PHE A 12 2.76 2.30 -28.19
C PHE A 12 3.33 1.85 -29.53
N HIS A 13 4.48 2.37 -29.91
CA HIS A 13 5.27 1.88 -31.03
C HIS A 13 6.25 0.84 -30.51
N LEU A 14 6.16 -0.38 -31.01
CA LEU A 14 6.98 -1.50 -30.56
C LEU A 14 8.27 -1.59 -31.38
N THR A 15 9.33 -2.02 -30.73
CA THR A 15 10.56 -2.47 -31.39
C THR A 15 10.32 -3.77 -32.18
N PRO A 16 11.19 -4.13 -33.14
CA PRO A 16 11.05 -5.37 -33.92
C PRO A 16 10.96 -6.64 -33.06
N THR A 17 11.67 -6.67 -31.92
CA THR A 17 11.62 -7.77 -30.96
C THR A 17 10.37 -7.78 -30.08
N ARG A 18 9.57 -6.71 -30.12
CA ARG A 18 8.34 -6.52 -29.32
C ARG A 18 8.54 -6.59 -27.81
N THR A 19 9.78 -6.38 -27.35
CA THR A 19 10.14 -6.34 -25.91
C THR A 19 10.20 -4.92 -25.36
N ARG A 20 10.40 -3.93 -26.23
CA ARG A 20 10.49 -2.51 -25.91
C ARG A 20 9.49 -1.70 -26.70
N CYS A 21 9.07 -0.57 -26.15
CA CYS A 21 8.14 0.35 -26.78
C CYS A 21 8.45 1.83 -26.52
N ASP A 22 8.01 2.67 -27.44
CA ASP A 22 7.87 4.11 -27.27
C ASP A 22 6.38 4.48 -27.20
N LEU A 23 5.97 5.18 -26.14
CA LEU A 23 4.60 5.66 -25.98
C LEU A 23 4.49 7.09 -26.51
N PHE A 24 3.64 7.26 -27.51
CA PHE A 24 3.28 8.56 -28.07
C PHE A 24 1.84 8.90 -27.74
N ILE A 25 1.56 10.17 -27.52
CA ILE A 25 0.21 10.73 -27.41
C ILE A 25 -0.03 11.67 -28.59
N THR A 26 -1.27 11.68 -29.08
CA THR A 26 -1.71 12.57 -30.16
C THR A 26 -2.88 13.40 -29.66
N ALA A 27 -2.82 14.70 -29.90
CA ALA A 27 -3.90 15.64 -29.62
C ALA A 27 -3.84 16.80 -30.61
N ASN A 28 -4.96 17.16 -31.23
CA ASN A 28 -5.07 18.27 -32.20
C ASN A 28 -4.00 18.17 -33.30
N ALA A 29 -3.85 16.99 -33.90
CA ALA A 29 -2.84 16.66 -34.92
C ALA A 29 -1.36 16.82 -34.48
N LYS A 30 -1.09 17.13 -33.20
CA LYS A 30 0.25 17.16 -32.65
C LYS A 30 0.56 15.82 -31.97
N LYS A 31 1.74 15.28 -32.23
CA LYS A 31 2.24 14.05 -31.62
C LYS A 31 3.38 14.35 -30.64
N GLU A 32 3.35 13.76 -29.45
CA GLU A 32 4.38 13.93 -28.40
C GLU A 32 4.77 12.56 -27.84
N LYS A 33 6.09 12.27 -27.75
CA LYS A 33 6.60 11.09 -27.05
C LYS A 33 6.62 11.36 -25.55
N ILE A 34 6.01 10.47 -24.74
CA ILE A 34 5.93 10.67 -23.28
C ILE A 34 6.67 9.61 -22.47
N ALA A 35 6.91 8.42 -23.02
CA ALA A 35 7.66 7.36 -22.35
C ALA A 35 8.39 6.48 -23.37
N SER A 36 9.44 5.81 -22.90
CA SER A 36 10.18 4.78 -23.63
C SER A 36 10.70 3.76 -22.62
N GLY A 37 10.64 2.47 -22.96
CA GLY A 37 11.09 1.43 -22.04
C GLY A 37 10.69 0.02 -22.45
N LEU A 38 10.69 -0.87 -21.46
CA LEU A 38 10.18 -2.23 -21.60
C LEU A 38 8.66 -2.21 -21.79
N LEU A 39 8.16 -3.12 -22.63
CA LEU A 39 6.73 -3.29 -22.86
C LEU A 39 6.07 -4.11 -21.74
N ASP A 40 6.80 -5.07 -21.17
CA ASP A 40 6.28 -6.04 -20.19
C ASP A 40 5.54 -5.41 -19.00
N PRO A 41 6.05 -4.32 -18.35
CA PRO A 41 5.31 -3.65 -17.28
C PRO A 41 3.96 -3.10 -17.74
N PHE A 42 3.82 -2.65 -18.98
CA PHE A 42 2.51 -2.21 -19.48
C PHE A 42 1.57 -3.39 -19.69
N LEU A 43 2.08 -4.53 -20.16
CA LEU A 43 1.26 -5.73 -20.36
C LEU A 43 0.73 -6.27 -19.04
N SER A 44 1.50 -6.26 -17.95
CA SER A 44 1.02 -6.70 -16.64
C SER A 44 -0.12 -5.85 -16.09
N HIS A 45 -0.29 -4.63 -16.60
CA HIS A 45 -1.25 -3.65 -16.10
C HIS A 45 -2.35 -3.26 -17.08
N LEU A 46 -2.33 -3.71 -18.34
CA LEU A 46 -3.20 -3.18 -19.38
C LEU A 46 -3.76 -4.28 -20.27
N LYS A 47 -5.00 -4.70 -20.01
CA LYS A 47 -5.67 -5.78 -20.76
C LYS A 47 -5.76 -5.49 -22.25
N THR A 48 -6.13 -4.26 -22.64
CA THR A 48 -6.18 -3.86 -24.05
C THR A 48 -4.84 -4.06 -24.77
N ALA A 49 -3.73 -3.85 -24.08
CA ALA A 49 -2.41 -4.09 -24.65
C ALA A 49 -2.10 -5.58 -24.81
N GLN A 50 -2.49 -6.42 -23.83
CA GLN A 50 -2.39 -7.88 -23.95
C GLN A 50 -3.20 -8.40 -25.15
N ASP A 51 -4.45 -7.95 -25.28
CA ASP A 51 -5.36 -8.38 -26.34
C ASP A 51 -4.84 -7.99 -27.74
N GLN A 52 -4.24 -6.80 -27.87
CA GLN A 52 -3.61 -6.38 -29.13
C GLN A 52 -2.28 -7.10 -29.39
N MET A 53 -1.50 -7.39 -28.36
CA MET A 53 -0.28 -8.20 -28.48
C MET A 53 -0.56 -9.61 -28.99
N ALA A 54 -1.68 -10.21 -28.58
CA ALA A 54 -2.11 -11.53 -29.06
C ALA A 54 -2.46 -11.53 -30.56
N LYS A 55 -2.94 -10.40 -31.10
CA LYS A 55 -3.27 -10.24 -32.53
C LYS A 55 -2.05 -10.05 -33.42
N GLY A 56 -0.88 -9.75 -32.83
CA GLY A 56 0.34 -9.44 -33.55
C GLY A 56 0.45 -7.96 -33.97
N GLY A 57 1.57 -7.59 -34.59
CA GLY A 57 1.86 -6.22 -35.02
C GLY A 57 2.89 -5.48 -34.16
N TYR A 58 3.20 -4.26 -34.58
CA TYR A 58 4.22 -3.39 -33.96
C TYR A 58 3.63 -2.13 -33.31
N SER A 59 2.32 -2.10 -33.11
CA SER A 59 1.65 -0.97 -32.47
C SER A 59 0.51 -1.42 -31.58
N ILE A 60 0.35 -0.77 -30.43
CA ILE A 60 -0.80 -0.92 -29.55
C ILE A 60 -1.47 0.44 -29.43
N ILE A 61 -2.76 0.52 -29.74
CA ILE A 61 -3.51 1.76 -29.82
C ILE A 61 -4.51 1.82 -28.68
N LEU A 62 -4.46 2.91 -27.91
CA LEU A 62 -5.43 3.29 -26.91
C LEU A 62 -6.23 4.48 -27.44
N GLU A 63 -7.43 4.19 -27.91
CA GLU A 63 -8.36 5.17 -28.46
C GLU A 63 -9.73 4.97 -27.81
N LEU A 64 -10.42 6.09 -27.59
CA LEU A 64 -11.81 6.06 -27.15
C LEU A 64 -12.70 5.68 -28.34
N GLN A 65 -13.81 4.99 -28.06
CA GLN A 65 -14.80 4.76 -29.11
C GLN A 65 -15.33 6.09 -29.64
N HIS A 66 -15.50 6.18 -30.96
CA HIS A 66 -15.97 7.39 -31.63
C HIS A 66 -17.29 7.89 -31.01
N GLY A 67 -17.33 9.18 -30.62
CA GLY A 67 -18.47 9.80 -29.96
C GLY A 67 -18.39 9.83 -28.43
N SER A 68 -17.34 9.28 -27.82
CA SER A 68 -17.08 9.42 -26.39
C SER A 68 -16.62 10.85 -26.07
N ASP A 69 -17.46 11.63 -25.38
CA ASP A 69 -17.05 12.94 -24.83
C ASP A 69 -16.27 12.79 -23.52
N ALA A 70 -15.39 11.79 -23.44
CA ALA A 70 -14.60 11.52 -22.24
C ALA A 70 -13.57 12.64 -22.02
N THR A 71 -13.88 13.53 -21.08
CA THR A 71 -12.99 14.60 -20.61
C THR A 71 -11.81 14.07 -19.81
N TRP A 72 -11.88 12.81 -19.35
CA TRP A 72 -10.84 12.17 -18.53
C TRP A 72 -9.62 11.71 -19.34
N PHE A 73 -9.74 11.49 -20.65
CA PHE A 73 -8.64 11.00 -21.49
C PHE A 73 -7.69 12.15 -21.90
N THR A 74 -6.82 12.52 -20.97
CA THR A 74 -5.91 13.65 -21.09
C THR A 74 -4.44 13.22 -21.02
N ARG A 75 -3.53 14.09 -21.45
CA ARG A 75 -2.08 13.91 -21.27
C ARG A 75 -1.70 13.60 -19.82
N GLY A 76 -2.31 14.31 -18.87
CA GLY A 76 -2.07 14.14 -17.44
C GLY A 76 -2.45 12.74 -16.97
N THR A 77 -3.61 12.24 -17.39
CA THR A 77 -4.08 10.89 -17.06
C THR A 77 -3.13 9.81 -17.58
N VAL A 78 -2.73 9.88 -18.85
CA VAL A 78 -1.80 8.89 -19.43
C VAL A 78 -0.42 8.95 -18.75
N LYS A 79 0.09 10.15 -18.44
CA LYS A 79 1.36 10.28 -17.71
C LYS A 79 1.31 9.69 -16.31
N ARG A 80 0.20 9.85 -15.59
CA ARG A 80 0.01 9.24 -14.27
C ARG A 80 -0.11 7.72 -14.35
N PHE A 81 -0.78 7.18 -15.37
CA PHE A 81 -0.76 5.74 -15.63
C PHE A 81 0.66 5.22 -15.87
N VAL A 82 1.48 5.91 -16.68
CA VAL A 82 2.89 5.54 -16.89
C VAL A 82 3.68 5.53 -15.58
N ARG A 83 3.45 6.53 -14.71
CA ARG A 83 4.06 6.55 -13.36
C ARG A 83 3.61 5.38 -12.52
N PHE A 84 2.32 5.05 -12.54
CA PHE A 84 1.78 3.88 -11.84
C PHE A 84 2.45 2.59 -12.29
N VAL A 85 2.60 2.37 -13.60
CA VAL A 85 3.29 1.19 -14.15
C VAL A 85 4.74 1.10 -13.69
N SER A 86 5.38 2.25 -13.46
CA SER A 86 6.78 2.29 -13.01
C SER A 86 6.93 2.02 -11.51
N THR A 87 5.96 2.47 -10.69
CA THR A 87 6.01 2.39 -9.22
C THR A 87 4.60 2.22 -8.63
N PRO A 88 3.95 1.05 -8.80
CA PRO A 88 2.58 0.84 -8.33
C PRO A 88 2.49 0.82 -6.80
N GLU A 89 3.60 0.52 -6.13
CA GLU A 89 3.69 0.39 -4.67
C GLU A 89 3.39 1.71 -3.95
N ILE A 90 3.50 2.86 -4.64
CA ILE A 90 3.22 4.17 -4.05
C ILE A 90 1.78 4.26 -3.56
N LEU A 91 0.80 3.75 -4.33
CA LEU A 91 -0.60 3.70 -3.92
C LEU A 91 -0.87 2.54 -2.94
N GLU A 92 -0.29 1.38 -3.19
CA GLU A 92 -0.57 0.16 -2.41
C GLU A 92 -0.04 0.23 -0.97
N ARG A 93 1.03 1.00 -0.74
CA ARG A 93 1.61 1.20 0.60
C ARG A 93 0.67 1.94 1.54
N VAL A 94 -0.13 2.88 1.04
CA VAL A 94 -1.12 3.60 1.85
C VAL A 94 -2.11 2.61 2.47
N TYR A 95 -2.60 1.66 1.66
CA TYR A 95 -3.53 0.64 2.11
C TYR A 95 -2.89 -0.41 3.00
N THR A 96 -1.65 -0.82 2.69
CA THR A 96 -0.91 -1.79 3.52
C THR A 96 -0.72 -1.26 4.95
N ILE A 97 -0.31 0.00 5.08
CA ILE A 97 -0.15 0.64 6.38
C ILE A 97 -1.49 0.75 7.11
N GLU A 98 -2.59 1.11 6.43
CA GLU A 98 -3.91 1.13 7.10
C GLU A 98 -4.28 -0.25 7.63
N SER A 99 -4.07 -1.31 6.84
CA SER A 99 -4.40 -2.67 7.30
C SER A 99 -3.59 -3.08 8.53
N GLU A 100 -2.33 -2.66 8.64
CA GLU A 100 -1.50 -2.90 9.82
C GLU A 100 -2.01 -2.10 11.03
N ILE A 101 -2.41 -0.83 10.83
CA ILE A 101 -3.03 -0.01 11.89
C ILE A 101 -4.31 -0.68 12.40
N SER A 102 -5.20 -1.12 11.51
CA SER A 102 -6.45 -1.78 11.90
C SER A 102 -6.20 -3.06 12.69
N GLN A 103 -5.22 -3.88 12.30
CA GLN A 103 -4.84 -5.09 13.04
C GLN A 103 -4.30 -4.77 14.44
N ILE A 104 -3.52 -3.69 14.58
CA ILE A 104 -3.02 -3.26 15.89
C ILE A 104 -4.15 -2.73 16.77
N GLU A 105 -5.10 -1.98 16.21
CA GLU A 105 -6.28 -1.50 16.93
C GLU A 105 -7.14 -2.66 17.45
N GLU A 106 -7.35 -3.67 16.62
CA GLU A 106 -8.03 -4.90 17.03
C GLU A 106 -7.26 -5.63 18.16
N ALA A 107 -5.94 -5.77 18.03
CA ALA A 107 -5.09 -6.40 19.04
C ALA A 107 -5.12 -5.64 20.38
N ILE A 108 -5.14 -4.30 20.34
CA ILE A 108 -5.28 -3.45 21.53
C ILE A 108 -6.65 -3.66 22.17
N ALA A 109 -7.73 -3.70 21.38
CA ALA A 109 -9.09 -3.91 21.88
C ALA A 109 -9.23 -5.28 22.59
N ILE A 110 -8.69 -6.34 22.00
CA ILE A 110 -8.71 -7.70 22.58
C ILE A 110 -7.94 -7.73 23.92
N GLN A 111 -6.75 -7.13 23.97
CA GLN A 111 -5.98 -7.11 25.21
C GLN A 111 -6.59 -6.19 26.27
N GLY A 112 -7.16 -5.06 25.88
CA GLY A 112 -7.85 -4.12 26.77
C GLY A 112 -9.05 -4.76 27.46
N ASN A 113 -9.87 -5.52 26.73
CA ASN A 113 -11.09 -6.14 27.28
C ASN A 113 -10.81 -7.27 28.27
N ASN A 114 -9.67 -7.96 28.17
CA ASN A 114 -9.23 -8.96 29.15
C ASN A 114 -8.80 -8.37 30.51
N SER A 115 -9.08 -7.08 30.79
CA SER A 115 -8.76 -6.41 32.07
C SER A 115 -9.96 -6.25 33.01
N ILE A 116 -11.20 -6.48 32.54
CA ILE A 116 -12.43 -6.20 33.32
C ILE A 116 -13.13 -7.47 33.82
N GLY A 117 -12.68 -8.66 33.40
CA GLY A 117 -13.52 -9.87 33.51
C GLY A 117 -12.92 -11.09 34.20
N THR A 118 -12.16 -10.98 35.31
CA THR A 118 -11.91 -12.15 36.18
C THR A 118 -11.53 -11.74 37.62
N SER A 119 -12.47 -11.17 38.38
CA SER A 119 -12.38 -11.18 39.84
C SER A 119 -13.77 -11.20 40.49
N VAL A 120 -14.45 -12.34 40.43
CA VAL A 120 -15.39 -12.74 41.49
C VAL A 120 -15.09 -14.19 41.80
N VAL A 121 -14.25 -14.40 42.83
CA VAL A 121 -14.11 -15.69 43.50
C VAL A 121 -15.29 -15.87 44.45
N GLU A 122 -16.03 -16.94 44.19
CA GLU A 122 -16.76 -17.86 45.08
C GLU A 122 -17.25 -17.41 46.48
N SER A 123 -18.51 -17.74 46.77
CA SER A 123 -18.79 -18.57 47.96
C SER A 123 -20.17 -19.26 47.92
N GLN A 124 -20.13 -20.60 48.00
CA GLN A 124 -20.97 -21.51 48.82
C GLN A 124 -22.51 -21.53 48.57
N VAL A 125 -23.18 -22.68 48.35
CA VAL A 125 -23.41 -23.81 49.27
C VAL A 125 -24.15 -24.97 48.56
N LYS A 126 -23.88 -26.23 48.98
CA LYS A 126 -24.64 -27.53 48.85
C LYS A 126 -24.56 -28.29 47.52
N SER A 127 -23.80 -29.39 47.42
CA SER A 127 -24.05 -30.76 47.95
C SER A 127 -25.31 -31.41 47.38
N VAL A 128 -25.15 -32.49 46.59
CA VAL A 128 -25.54 -33.88 46.92
C VAL A 128 -25.12 -34.82 45.76
N GLU A 129 -24.17 -35.71 46.09
CA GLU A 129 -24.09 -37.15 45.80
C GLU A 129 -24.84 -37.76 44.59
N ARG A 130 -24.10 -38.44 43.70
CA ARG A 130 -24.57 -39.69 43.08
C ARG A 130 -23.44 -40.66 42.76
N THR A 131 -23.63 -41.87 43.28
CA THR A 131 -22.80 -43.07 43.34
C THR A 131 -22.60 -43.78 42.00
N GLU A 132 -21.51 -44.57 41.93
CA GLU A 132 -21.35 -45.92 41.31
C GLU A 132 -20.04 -46.02 40.49
N VAL A 133 -18.94 -46.48 41.11
CA VAL A 133 -18.47 -47.88 41.20
C VAL A 133 -18.08 -48.48 39.84
N GLY A 134 -16.77 -48.63 39.63
CA GLY A 134 -16.18 -49.44 38.56
C GLY A 134 -14.66 -49.53 38.72
N ARG A 135 -14.18 -50.58 39.39
CA ARG A 135 -12.76 -50.87 39.66
C ARG A 135 -12.27 -51.92 38.67
N LEU A 136 -11.16 -51.69 37.96
CA LEU A 136 -10.18 -52.74 37.67
C LEU A 136 -8.79 -52.16 37.34
N VAL A 137 -7.79 -52.79 37.93
CA VAL A 137 -6.34 -52.58 37.84
C VAL A 137 -5.79 -53.37 36.65
N LEU A 138 -4.82 -52.84 35.89
CA LEU A 138 -3.56 -53.55 35.57
C LEU A 138 -2.51 -52.62 34.93
N ASP A 139 -1.27 -52.79 35.43
CA ASP A 139 0.01 -52.23 35.01
C ASP A 139 0.34 -52.34 33.51
N THR A 140 1.11 -51.38 32.97
CA THR A 140 2.44 -51.67 32.39
C THR A 140 3.33 -50.43 32.25
N ASN A 141 4.46 -50.49 32.96
CA ASN A 141 5.75 -49.82 32.80
C ASN A 141 6.14 -49.51 31.34
N GLU A 142 6.75 -48.34 31.04
CA GLU A 142 8.06 -48.14 30.36
C GLU A 142 8.52 -46.67 30.43
N GLU A 143 9.38 -46.40 31.41
CA GLU A 143 10.53 -45.49 31.42
C GLU A 143 10.88 -44.66 30.15
N LYS A 144 10.76 -43.32 30.22
CA LYS A 144 11.79 -42.38 29.73
C LYS A 144 11.91 -41.16 30.63
N ALA A 145 13.02 -41.12 31.36
CA ALA A 145 13.43 -40.06 32.26
C ALA A 145 13.80 -38.77 31.50
N LEU A 146 13.22 -37.64 31.91
CA LEU A 146 13.87 -36.33 31.79
C LEU A 146 14.17 -35.86 33.21
N VAL A 147 15.46 -35.78 33.50
CA VAL A 147 16.03 -35.45 34.82
C VAL A 147 15.65 -34.02 35.20
N LEU A 148 14.79 -33.90 36.22
CA LEU A 148 14.50 -32.65 36.91
C LEU A 148 15.70 -32.30 37.81
N TYR A 149 16.45 -31.26 37.46
CA TYR A 149 17.48 -30.71 38.35
C TYR A 149 16.81 -30.03 39.55
N LYS A 150 17.09 -30.53 40.77
CA LYS A 150 16.76 -29.87 42.04
C LYS A 150 18.05 -29.36 42.68
N PRO A 151 18.16 -28.06 43.00
CA PRO A 151 19.06 -27.59 44.03
C PRO A 151 18.32 -27.59 45.38
N ASP A 152 18.93 -28.19 46.41
CA ASP A 152 18.36 -28.38 47.74
C ASP A 152 18.18 -27.07 48.55
N ALA A 153 16.97 -26.95 49.09
CA ALA A 153 16.49 -26.38 50.36
C ALA A 153 17.15 -25.13 50.99
N HIS A 154 16.36 -24.05 51.18
CA HIS A 154 15.61 -23.76 52.43
C HIS A 154 14.86 -22.40 52.35
N SER A 155 13.58 -22.42 52.77
CA SER A 155 12.62 -21.29 52.88
C SER A 155 12.79 -20.56 54.24
N PRO A 156 12.37 -19.27 54.42
CA PRO A 156 10.95 -18.99 54.71
C PRO A 156 10.38 -17.72 54.04
N GLU A 157 9.15 -17.89 53.55
CA GLU A 157 8.00 -16.97 53.54
C GLU A 157 8.23 -15.45 53.77
N ALA A 158 7.76 -14.66 52.80
CA ALA A 158 6.70 -13.64 52.97
C ALA A 158 6.90 -12.49 51.96
N ASN A 159 5.91 -12.35 51.07
CA ASN A 159 5.26 -11.11 50.63
C ASN A 159 4.87 -11.17 49.16
N GLY A 160 3.59 -10.89 48.92
CA GLY A 160 2.87 -11.16 47.69
C GLY A 160 3.60 -10.70 46.44
N SER A 161 3.82 -11.64 45.52
CA SER A 161 4.09 -11.29 44.14
C SER A 161 2.79 -11.38 43.38
N THR A 162 2.24 -10.21 43.06
CA THR A 162 1.44 -10.03 41.86
C THR A 162 2.07 -10.80 40.71
N THR A 163 1.24 -11.52 39.95
CA THR A 163 1.64 -12.30 38.79
C THR A 163 2.50 -11.43 37.83
N PRO A 164 3.59 -11.96 37.23
CA PRO A 164 4.44 -11.21 36.27
C PRO A 164 3.67 -10.74 35.03
N GLU A 165 2.50 -11.33 34.82
CA GLU A 165 1.63 -11.21 33.66
C GLU A 165 1.02 -9.81 33.52
N GLY A 166 0.75 -9.12 34.64
CA GLY A 166 0.25 -7.74 34.62
C GLY A 166 1.23 -6.77 33.98
N ASN A 167 2.52 -6.88 34.31
CA ASN A 167 3.57 -6.03 33.75
C ASN A 167 3.84 -6.34 32.27
N SER A 168 3.87 -7.64 31.90
CA SER A 168 4.07 -8.07 30.52
C SER A 168 2.95 -7.58 29.59
N LYS A 169 1.70 -7.59 30.07
CA LYS A 169 0.53 -7.12 29.30
C LYS A 169 0.51 -5.60 29.11
N VAL A 170 0.81 -4.85 30.17
CA VAL A 170 0.95 -3.37 30.08
C VAL A 170 2.09 -2.99 29.14
N GLN A 171 3.21 -3.71 29.20
CA GLN A 171 4.33 -3.51 28.28
C GLN A 171 3.93 -3.79 26.83
N LEU A 172 3.19 -4.87 26.57
CA LEU A 172 2.70 -5.20 25.23
C LEU A 172 1.73 -4.14 24.68
N LEU A 173 0.76 -3.69 25.48
CA LEU A 173 -0.14 -2.59 25.10
C LEU A 173 0.65 -1.31 24.76
N LYS A 174 1.67 -0.97 25.55
CA LYS A 174 2.53 0.18 25.27
C LYS A 174 3.30 0.03 23.95
N VAL A 175 3.79 -1.17 23.64
CA VAL A 175 4.47 -1.46 22.37
C VAL A 175 3.51 -1.31 21.19
N LEU A 176 2.29 -1.86 21.30
CA LEU A 176 1.26 -1.74 20.26
C LEU A 176 0.84 -0.28 20.02
N GLU A 177 0.62 0.49 21.08
CA GLU A 177 0.28 1.91 20.97
C GLU A 177 1.42 2.72 20.32
N THR A 178 2.68 2.39 20.67
CA THR A 178 3.85 3.02 20.05
C THR A 178 3.93 2.69 18.57
N ARG A 179 3.74 1.41 18.18
CA ARG A 179 3.75 1.00 16.78
C ARG A 179 2.62 1.65 15.98
N LYS A 180 1.41 1.73 16.56
CA LYS A 180 0.27 2.44 15.99
C LYS A 180 0.62 3.89 15.67
N SER A 181 1.19 4.62 16.62
CA SER A 181 1.59 6.02 16.42
C SER A 181 2.64 6.18 15.31
N VAL A 182 3.63 5.29 15.26
CA VAL A 182 4.64 5.30 14.18
C VAL A 182 3.99 5.05 12.82
N LEU A 183 3.12 4.04 12.71
CA LEU A 183 2.42 3.72 11.47
C LEU A 183 1.51 4.85 11.00
N GLN A 184 0.86 5.57 11.91
CA GLN A 184 0.04 6.74 11.54
C GLN A 184 0.89 7.84 10.88
N LYS A 185 2.12 8.07 11.36
CA LYS A 185 3.06 8.99 10.70
C LYS A 185 3.52 8.44 9.35
N GLU A 186 3.86 7.15 9.28
CA GLU A 186 4.23 6.49 8.02
C GLU A 186 3.10 6.56 6.98
N GLN A 187 1.86 6.43 7.43
CA GLN A 187 0.66 6.53 6.59
C GLN A 187 0.55 7.92 5.96
N GLY A 188 0.61 8.99 6.77
CA GLY A 188 0.57 10.34 6.23
C GLY A 188 1.71 10.59 5.24
N MET A 189 2.91 10.03 5.49
CA MET A 189 4.03 10.14 4.57
C MET A 189 3.75 9.38 3.26
N ALA A 190 3.11 8.22 3.33
CA ALA A 190 2.69 7.47 2.15
C ALA A 190 1.65 8.25 1.33
N PHE A 191 0.68 8.91 1.98
CA PHE A 191 -0.24 9.82 1.31
C PHE A 191 0.47 10.99 0.63
N ALA A 192 1.39 11.67 1.33
CA ALA A 192 2.16 12.77 0.76
C ALA A 192 2.97 12.32 -0.48
N ARG A 193 3.56 11.11 -0.42
CA ARG A 193 4.27 10.52 -1.58
C ARG A 193 3.33 10.21 -2.75
N ALA A 194 2.14 9.68 -2.47
CA ALA A 194 1.14 9.41 -3.52
C ALA A 194 0.68 10.70 -4.21
N VAL A 195 0.37 11.74 -3.43
CA VAL A 195 0.02 13.07 -3.94
C VAL A 195 1.17 13.66 -4.76
N ALA A 196 2.41 13.59 -4.27
CA ALA A 196 3.59 14.07 -4.99
C ALA A 196 3.84 13.32 -6.32
N ALA A 197 3.48 12.04 -6.40
CA ALA A 197 3.53 11.26 -7.65
C ALA A 197 2.39 11.62 -8.63
N GLY A 198 1.41 12.40 -8.17
CA GLY A 198 0.25 12.87 -8.92
C GLY A 198 -1.02 12.04 -8.73
N PHE A 199 -1.08 11.25 -7.65
CA PHE A 199 -2.27 10.53 -7.22
C PHE A 199 -2.96 11.29 -6.08
N ASP A 200 -3.77 12.26 -6.45
CA ASP A 200 -4.59 13.08 -5.55
C ASP A 200 -6.08 12.94 -5.90
N ILE A 201 -6.94 13.48 -5.04
CA ILE A 201 -8.39 13.34 -5.15
C ILE A 201 -8.99 13.86 -6.45
N GLU A 202 -8.38 14.86 -7.08
CA GLU A 202 -8.88 15.45 -8.33
C GLU A 202 -8.55 14.55 -9.52
N HIS A 203 -7.41 13.85 -9.44
CA HIS A 203 -6.86 13.08 -10.55
C HIS A 203 -7.12 11.58 -10.47
N ILE A 204 -7.59 11.07 -9.33
CA ILE A 204 -7.99 9.67 -9.20
C ILE A 204 -9.22 9.31 -10.05
N PRO A 205 -10.32 10.08 -10.09
CA PRO A 205 -11.49 9.70 -10.90
C PRO A 205 -11.15 9.49 -12.40
N PRO A 206 -10.37 10.37 -13.06
CA PRO A 206 -9.90 10.12 -14.42
C PRO A 206 -9.07 8.83 -14.58
N LEU A 207 -8.27 8.46 -13.58
CA LEU A 207 -7.48 7.22 -13.59
C LEU A 207 -8.35 5.97 -13.43
N MET A 208 -9.42 6.06 -12.63
CA MET A 208 -10.41 4.98 -12.54
C MET A 208 -11.11 4.77 -13.87
N SER A 209 -11.57 5.84 -14.55
CA SER A 209 -12.17 5.74 -15.89
C SER A 209 -11.19 5.19 -16.94
N PHE A 210 -9.90 5.57 -16.85
CA PHE A 210 -8.87 4.98 -17.69
C PHE A 210 -8.73 3.47 -17.44
N GLY A 211 -8.71 3.06 -16.17
CA GLY A 211 -8.63 1.67 -15.76
C GLY A 211 -9.82 0.84 -16.26
N GLU A 212 -11.03 1.36 -16.14
CA GLU A 212 -12.24 0.71 -16.65
C GLU A 212 -12.23 0.59 -18.18
N CYS A 213 -11.86 1.66 -18.89
CA CYS A 213 -11.92 1.70 -20.35
C CYS A 213 -10.86 0.81 -21.03
N PHE A 214 -9.63 0.79 -20.51
CA PHE A 214 -8.53 0.05 -21.12
C PHE A 214 -8.15 -1.24 -20.38
N GLY A 215 -8.92 -1.61 -19.36
CA GLY A 215 -8.69 -2.81 -18.54
C GLY A 215 -7.42 -2.72 -17.70
N ALA A 216 -7.14 -1.55 -17.13
CA ALA A 216 -6.09 -1.32 -16.14
C ALA A 216 -6.63 -1.52 -14.70
N PHE A 217 -7.10 -2.74 -14.41
CA PHE A 217 -7.83 -3.07 -13.18
C PHE A 217 -7.01 -2.86 -11.91
N ARG A 218 -5.72 -3.24 -11.88
CA ARG A 218 -4.86 -3.03 -10.70
C ARG A 218 -4.72 -1.54 -10.35
N LEU A 219 -4.61 -0.66 -11.35
CA LEU A 219 -4.63 0.79 -11.12
C LEU A 219 -6.00 1.23 -10.56
N MET A 220 -7.09 0.77 -11.18
CA MET A 220 -8.44 1.12 -10.77
C MET A 220 -8.73 0.74 -9.32
N ASP A 221 -8.34 -0.48 -8.92
CA ASP A 221 -8.51 -0.99 -7.56
C ASP A 221 -7.66 -0.21 -6.54
N ALA A 222 -6.40 0.08 -6.89
CA ALA A 222 -5.52 0.89 -6.05
C ALA A 222 -6.06 2.31 -5.86
N CYS A 223 -6.56 2.93 -6.94
CA CYS A 223 -7.23 4.21 -6.94
C CYS A 223 -8.50 4.23 -6.06
N LYS A 224 -9.34 3.20 -6.19
CA LYS A 224 -10.57 3.06 -5.40
C LYS A 224 -10.27 2.98 -3.91
N ARG A 225 -9.34 2.08 -3.52
CA ARG A 225 -8.91 1.92 -2.12
C ARG A 225 -8.33 3.20 -1.55
N PHE A 226 -7.48 3.90 -2.30
CA PHE A 226 -6.92 5.18 -1.87
C PHE A 226 -8.01 6.21 -1.60
N MET A 227 -9.01 6.32 -2.48
CA MET A 227 -10.10 7.28 -2.31
C MET A 227 -11.00 6.94 -1.11
N GLU A 228 -11.31 5.66 -0.91
CA GLU A 228 -12.08 5.20 0.26
C GLU A 228 -11.37 5.54 1.57
N LEU A 229 -10.06 5.26 1.65
CA LEU A 229 -9.25 5.61 2.81
C LEU A 229 -9.15 7.12 3.03
N TRP A 230 -8.93 7.89 1.97
CA TRP A 230 -8.84 9.34 2.05
C TRP A 230 -10.13 9.94 2.62
N LYS A 231 -11.30 9.46 2.16
CA LYS A 231 -12.61 9.87 2.68
C LYS A 231 -12.78 9.49 4.14
N GLN A 232 -12.54 8.23 4.49
CA GLN A 232 -12.67 7.74 5.87
C GLN A 232 -11.81 8.57 6.85
N LYS A 233 -10.57 8.91 6.48
CA LYS A 233 -9.69 9.72 7.33
C LYS A 233 -10.18 11.16 7.46
N HIS A 234 -10.73 11.75 6.41
CA HIS A 234 -11.28 13.12 6.45
C HIS A 234 -12.61 13.19 7.20
N GLU A 235 -13.43 12.15 7.13
CA GLU A 235 -14.68 12.06 7.90
C GLU A 235 -14.43 11.79 9.39
N THR A 236 -13.40 11.01 9.73
CA THR A 236 -13.03 10.69 11.12
C THR A 236 -12.18 11.76 11.80
N GLY A 237 -11.77 12.81 11.08
CA GLY A 237 -10.90 13.87 11.62
C GLY A 237 -9.48 13.41 11.97
N GLN A 238 -9.07 12.21 11.52
CA GLN A 238 -7.76 11.62 11.80
C GLN A 238 -6.66 12.12 10.84
N TRP A 239 -6.93 13.14 10.03
CA TRP A 239 -5.90 13.67 9.14
C TRP A 239 -4.80 14.37 9.92
N ILE A 240 -3.64 13.74 9.92
CA ILE A 240 -2.39 14.36 10.35
C ILE A 240 -1.89 15.16 9.16
N GLU A 241 -1.94 16.48 9.30
CA GLU A 241 -1.28 17.43 8.41
C GLU A 241 0.23 17.20 8.55
N ILE A 242 0.80 16.36 7.68
CA ILE A 242 2.25 16.25 7.58
C ILE A 242 2.73 17.51 6.87
N GLU A 243 2.95 18.54 7.68
CA GLU A 243 3.57 19.78 7.28
C GLU A 243 4.92 19.47 6.64
N ALA A 244 5.20 20.12 5.51
CA ALA A 244 6.30 19.83 4.58
C ALA A 244 7.72 19.87 5.19
N ALA A 245 7.87 20.23 6.47
CA ALA A 245 9.12 20.29 7.21
C ALA A 245 9.75 18.90 7.44
N GLU A 246 8.97 17.85 7.73
CA GLU A 246 9.54 16.51 8.01
C GLU A 246 10.01 15.76 6.75
N ALA A 247 9.47 16.13 5.58
CA ALA A 247 9.89 15.58 4.29
C ALA A 247 11.30 16.02 3.86
N MET A 248 11.83 17.11 4.42
CA MET A 248 13.18 17.60 4.10
C MET A 248 14.29 16.84 4.83
N TYR A 249 13.99 16.16 5.95
CA TYR A 249 15.01 15.48 6.76
C TYR A 249 15.43 14.10 6.20
N THR A 250 14.54 13.42 5.46
CA THR A 250 14.81 12.08 4.88
C THR A 250 15.40 12.12 3.47
N ARG A 251 15.51 13.30 2.85
CA ARG A 251 16.01 13.46 1.48
C ARG A 251 17.53 13.30 1.36
N SER A 252 18.27 13.39 2.47
CA SER A 252 19.73 13.39 2.45
C SER A 252 20.39 12.00 2.43
N ASP A 253 19.66 10.92 2.75
CA ASP A 253 20.28 9.59 3.00
C ASP A 253 20.04 8.51 1.94
N LEU A 254 19.24 8.76 0.89
CA LEU A 254 18.93 7.76 -0.13
C LEU A 254 19.32 8.22 -1.53
N SER A 255 20.63 8.46 -1.73
CA SER A 255 21.22 8.64 -3.05
C SER A 255 22.16 7.50 -3.42
N VAL A 256 21.69 6.26 -3.55
CA VAL A 256 22.42 5.18 -4.26
C VAL A 256 21.46 4.21 -4.97
N VAL A 257 21.40 4.36 -6.31
CA VAL A 257 21.33 3.34 -7.38
C VAL A 257 20.28 2.20 -7.31
N ASN A 258 19.33 2.19 -8.26
CA ASN A 258 19.31 1.18 -9.35
C ASN A 258 18.33 1.59 -10.47
N ALA A 259 18.82 1.67 -11.70
CA ALA A 259 18.06 2.10 -12.87
C ALA A 259 17.67 0.90 -13.75
N SER A 260 16.37 0.67 -13.90
CA SER A 260 15.72 -0.08 -14.98
C SER A 260 14.24 0.32 -14.95
N GLY A 261 13.59 0.92 -15.95
CA GLY A 261 13.98 1.39 -17.26
C GLY A 261 12.75 1.91 -18.01
N ILE A 262 11.99 2.84 -17.40
CA ILE A 262 11.02 3.71 -18.08
C ILE A 262 11.45 5.15 -17.81
N THR A 263 12.10 5.79 -18.79
CA THR A 263 12.55 7.18 -18.65
C THR A 263 11.44 8.12 -19.12
N LEU A 264 10.90 8.93 -18.20
CA LEU A 264 9.96 9.98 -18.54
C LEU A 264 10.75 11.15 -19.14
N ALA A 265 10.43 11.55 -20.38
CA ALA A 265 11.17 12.61 -21.05
C ALA A 265 10.98 13.94 -20.30
N ASN A 266 12.06 14.48 -19.72
CA ASN A 266 12.11 15.79 -19.11
C ASN A 266 12.38 16.83 -20.20
N VAL A 267 11.52 17.84 -20.32
CA VAL A 267 11.70 18.95 -21.27
C VAL A 267 12.00 20.20 -20.48
N THR A 268 13.25 20.66 -20.52
CA THR A 268 13.57 22.08 -20.33
C THR A 268 14.95 22.40 -20.91
N SER A 269 14.97 23.11 -22.03
CA SER A 269 15.80 24.30 -22.16
C SER A 269 15.12 25.23 -23.17
N ILE A 270 14.47 26.26 -22.61
CA ILE A 270 14.26 27.53 -23.31
C ILE A 270 15.49 28.34 -22.96
N SER A 271 16.24 28.78 -23.96
CA SER A 271 17.16 29.90 -23.81
C SER A 271 16.90 30.91 -24.91
N HIS A 272 16.68 32.13 -24.41
CA HIS A 272 16.24 33.34 -25.07
C HIS A 272 17.21 33.87 -26.14
N SER A 273 16.60 34.57 -27.09
CA SER A 273 17.09 35.63 -27.98
C SER A 273 18.40 36.34 -27.61
N GLU A 274 19.27 36.53 -28.61
CA GLU A 274 20.13 37.71 -28.71
C GLU A 274 20.02 38.34 -30.10
N LEU A 275 19.55 39.59 -30.13
CA LEU A 275 19.58 40.50 -31.28
C LEU A 275 21.02 40.97 -31.48
N GLY A 276 21.60 40.71 -32.65
CA GLY A 276 22.92 41.21 -33.04
C GLY A 276 22.91 41.71 -34.47
N LEU A 277 22.52 42.98 -34.66
CA LEU A 277 22.67 43.73 -35.90
C LEU A 277 24.17 44.05 -36.11
N ARG A 278 24.77 43.68 -37.26
CA ARG A 278 25.65 44.55 -38.09
C ARG A 278 26.39 43.80 -39.21
N LYS A 279 26.27 44.43 -40.39
CA LYS A 279 27.00 44.31 -41.67
C LYS A 279 26.64 43.13 -42.57
#